data_AF-A0A4R2IW34-F1
#
_entry.id   AF-A0A4R2IW34-F1
#
_cell.length_a   1.000
_cell.length_b   1.000
_cell.length_c   1.000
_cell.angle_alpha   90.00
_cell.angle_beta   90.00
_cell.angle_gamma   90.00
#
_symmetry.space_group_name_H-M   'P 1'
#
loop_
_entity.id
_entity.type
_entity.pdbx_description
1 polymer ?
#
loop_
_entity_poly.entity_id
_entity_poly.type
_entity_poly.pdbx_seq_one_letter_code
_entity_poly.pdbx_strand_id
1 'polypeptide(L)'
;MPHPHRKNLLTSVQMARFVATGSFRMDAVVPDDMNQQAIDVLKAGIPGVPYGTPLSEAFVDTEFVQRLVELPEVAGAIHSLVGPEPLVDHHAVHIRKANDGEAQDLHGDAIIDVRPDAFDVQLMYYPQDVTLEMGGTLSVPGSHLRRTNETDTGRYQNLLGQTRLVCPAGTVVFLHHGIWHGGRRNDSDIDRYMFKIRFNPTVRQVRLWNLDDLYDEEVARELDQTFPWYENATGRLEKYNRIKLWQALTGDDTYDPEYWVTRVSNRPQRVVAQRSQNPHAKKEIA
;
A
#
# COMPACT_ATOMS: atom_id res chain seq x y z
N MET A 1 -2.03 19.29 10.86
CA MET A 1 -0.55 19.32 10.69
C MET A 1 -0.13 20.31 9.60
N PRO A 2 1.04 20.96 9.70
CA PRO A 2 1.55 21.83 8.63
C PRO A 2 1.83 21.02 7.36
N HIS A 3 1.73 21.68 6.19
CA HIS A 3 2.07 21.04 4.91
C HIS A 3 3.55 20.62 4.90
N PRO A 4 3.89 19.36 4.54
CA PRO A 4 5.28 18.92 4.51
C PRO A 4 6.13 19.73 3.53
N HIS A 5 7.42 19.88 3.85
CA HIS A 5 8.37 20.45 2.90
C HIS A 5 8.49 19.56 1.66
N ARG A 6 8.62 20.17 0.48
CA ARG A 6 8.75 19.46 -0.81
C ARG A 6 9.80 18.35 -0.79
N LYS A 7 10.93 18.57 -0.11
CA LYS A 7 12.04 17.62 0.02
C LYS A 7 11.70 16.36 0.85
N ASN A 8 10.62 16.39 1.63
CA ASN A 8 10.18 15.28 2.48
C ASN A 8 9.00 14.51 1.86
N LEU A 9 8.38 15.04 0.81
CA LEU A 9 7.39 14.29 0.04
C LEU A 9 8.07 13.16 -0.74
N LEU A 10 7.32 12.11 -1.04
CA LEU A 10 7.78 11.07 -1.96
C LEU A 10 8.05 11.67 -3.34
N THR A 11 9.03 11.12 -4.02
CA THR A 11 9.24 11.32 -5.46
C THR A 11 8.26 10.48 -6.27
N SER A 12 8.12 10.77 -7.56
CA SER A 12 7.27 9.99 -8.47
C SER A 12 7.82 8.58 -8.66
N VAL A 13 9.15 8.41 -8.67
CA VAL A 13 9.77 7.08 -8.68
C VAL A 13 9.43 6.29 -7.41
N GLN A 14 9.49 6.92 -6.24
CA GLN A 14 9.08 6.27 -4.98
C GLN A 14 7.59 5.93 -4.94
N MET A 15 6.73 6.83 -5.44
CA MET A 15 5.29 6.55 -5.56
C MET A 15 5.01 5.41 -6.54
N ALA A 16 5.69 5.39 -7.69
CA ALA A 16 5.58 4.31 -8.67
C ALA A 16 6.04 2.96 -8.09
N ARG A 17 7.11 2.96 -7.28
CA ARG A 17 7.55 1.77 -6.53
C ARG A 17 6.52 1.32 -5.49
N PHE A 18 5.88 2.25 -4.79
CA PHE A 18 4.78 1.90 -3.88
C PHE A 18 3.60 1.28 -4.64
N VAL A 19 3.19 1.87 -5.77
CA VAL A 19 2.16 1.30 -6.66
C VAL A 19 2.58 -0.07 -7.20
N ALA A 20 3.87 -0.30 -7.44
CA ALA A 20 4.36 -1.57 -7.94
C ALA A 20 4.37 -2.66 -6.87
N THR A 21 4.89 -2.33 -5.69
CA THR A 21 5.22 -3.31 -4.65
C THR A 21 4.14 -3.42 -3.58
N GLY A 22 3.34 -2.37 -3.38
CA GLY A 22 2.37 -2.22 -2.29
C GLY A 22 3.01 -1.78 -0.97
N SER A 23 4.28 -1.36 -0.97
CA SER A 23 5.01 -1.00 0.25
C SER A 23 6.04 0.10 0.03
N PHE A 24 6.31 0.88 1.09
CA PHE A 24 7.38 1.88 1.13
C PHE A 24 8.09 1.82 2.48
N ARG A 25 9.41 1.62 2.47
CA ARG A 25 10.23 1.38 3.66
C ARG A 25 11.23 2.52 3.87
N MET A 26 11.34 2.98 5.11
CA MET A 26 12.32 3.97 5.57
C MET A 26 13.09 3.38 6.74
N ASP A 27 14.36 3.06 6.53
CA ASP A 27 15.22 2.49 7.57
C ASP A 27 15.70 3.55 8.54
N ALA A 28 15.65 3.23 9.83
CA ALA A 28 16.17 4.07 10.92
C ALA A 28 15.75 5.55 10.83
N VAL A 29 14.53 5.82 10.36
CA VAL A 29 13.98 7.18 10.19
C VAL A 29 13.56 7.78 11.53
N VAL A 30 13.20 6.94 12.50
CA VAL A 30 12.87 7.36 13.86
C VAL A 30 14.16 7.41 14.69
N PRO A 31 14.48 8.54 15.35
CA PRO A 31 15.68 8.70 16.16
C PRO A 31 15.84 7.69 17.29
N ASP A 32 17.08 7.37 17.65
CA ASP A 32 17.43 6.38 18.67
C ASP A 32 16.86 6.69 20.06
N ASP A 33 16.79 7.97 20.45
CA ASP A 33 16.20 8.37 21.73
C ASP A 33 14.70 8.06 21.77
N MET A 34 14.00 8.22 20.65
CA MET A 34 12.59 7.83 20.52
C MET A 34 12.45 6.31 20.54
N ASN A 35 13.32 5.58 19.83
CA ASN A 35 13.33 4.11 19.83
C ASN A 35 13.49 3.53 21.25
N GLN A 36 14.37 4.12 22.06
CA GLN A 36 14.59 3.70 23.44
C GLN A 36 13.37 3.95 24.34
N GLN A 37 12.65 5.06 24.13
CA GLN A 37 11.40 5.39 24.85
C GLN A 37 10.24 4.51 24.41
N ALA A 38 10.20 4.15 23.13
CA ALA A 38 9.06 3.49 22.50
C ALA A 38 8.70 2.18 23.18
N ILE A 39 9.67 1.36 23.59
CA ILE A 39 9.42 0.06 24.20
C ILE A 39 8.55 0.19 25.46
N ASP A 40 8.84 1.16 26.31
CA ASP A 40 8.08 1.36 27.55
C ASP A 40 6.70 1.96 27.28
N VAL A 41 6.60 2.88 26.31
CA VAL A 41 5.30 3.42 25.84
C VAL A 41 4.41 2.31 25.28
N LEU A 42 4.95 1.44 24.42
CA LEU A 42 4.20 0.35 23.81
C LEU A 42 3.81 -0.73 24.82
N LYS A 43 4.63 -0.99 25.84
CA LYS A 43 4.28 -1.88 26.96
C LYS A 43 3.17 -1.32 27.83
N ALA A 44 3.18 -0.01 28.10
CA ALA A 44 2.12 0.67 28.84
C ALA A 44 0.80 0.68 28.07
N GLY A 45 0.88 0.61 26.73
CA GLY A 45 -0.25 0.65 25.83
C GLY A 45 -0.54 2.07 25.36
N ILE A 46 -1.15 2.18 24.18
CA ILE A 46 -1.56 3.45 23.59
C ILE A 46 -3.09 3.55 23.71
N PRO A 47 -3.63 4.66 24.26
CA PRO A 47 -5.07 4.89 24.32
C PRO A 47 -5.75 4.72 22.96
N GLY A 48 -6.93 4.09 22.97
CA GLY A 48 -7.72 3.92 21.76
C GLY A 48 -8.12 5.25 21.13
N VAL A 49 -8.10 5.33 19.81
CA VAL A 49 -8.59 6.48 19.04
C VAL A 49 -9.89 6.06 18.35
N PRO A 50 -10.99 6.83 18.45
CA PRO A 50 -12.22 6.52 17.73
C PRO A 50 -11.99 6.43 16.22
N TYR A 51 -12.66 5.48 15.57
CA TYR A 51 -12.61 5.36 14.11
C TYR A 51 -13.03 6.67 13.44
N GLY A 52 -12.29 7.08 12.41
CA GLY A 52 -12.59 8.27 11.64
C GLY A 52 -12.13 9.58 12.30
N THR A 53 -11.34 9.52 13.36
CA THR A 53 -10.75 10.71 13.98
C THR A 53 -9.69 11.33 13.06
N PRO A 54 -9.74 12.64 12.76
CA PRO A 54 -8.68 13.31 12.00
C PRO A 54 -7.31 13.15 12.67
N LEU A 55 -6.25 12.94 11.89
CA LEU A 55 -4.91 12.70 12.43
C LEU A 55 -4.43 13.84 13.35
N SER A 56 -4.77 15.10 13.08
CA SER A 56 -4.42 16.21 13.98
C SER A 56 -5.11 16.18 15.34
N GLU A 57 -6.22 15.45 15.46
CA GLU A 57 -7.01 15.29 16.67
C GLU A 57 -6.79 13.92 17.33
N ALA A 58 -6.17 12.99 16.59
CA ALA A 58 -5.79 11.70 17.11
C ALA A 58 -4.56 11.80 18.03
N PHE A 59 -4.47 10.88 18.98
CA PHE A 59 -3.31 10.73 19.86
C PHE A 59 -2.95 11.97 20.69
N VAL A 60 -3.89 12.89 20.95
CA VAL A 60 -3.68 14.10 21.78
C VAL A 60 -3.19 13.78 23.19
N ASP A 61 -3.52 12.60 23.71
CA ASP A 61 -3.07 12.10 25.00
C ASP A 61 -1.82 11.20 24.90
N THR A 62 -1.12 11.20 23.76
CA THR A 62 0.07 10.37 23.52
C THR A 62 1.12 11.12 22.72
N GLU A 63 1.89 11.96 23.41
CA GLU A 63 2.97 12.79 22.85
C GLU A 63 3.95 11.97 21.98
N PHE A 64 4.27 10.74 22.37
CA PHE A 64 5.15 9.86 21.60
C PHE A 64 4.61 9.61 20.18
N VAL A 65 3.32 9.32 20.05
CA VAL A 65 2.71 9.00 18.75
C VAL A 65 2.58 10.26 17.90
N GLN A 66 2.26 11.41 18.51
CA GLN A 66 2.26 12.70 17.81
C GLN A 66 3.64 12.99 17.22
N ARG A 67 4.70 12.91 18.03
CA ARG A 67 6.09 13.07 17.57
C ARG A 67 6.43 12.11 16.43
N LEU A 68 6.02 10.84 16.53
CA LEU A 68 6.28 9.83 15.49
C LEU A 68 5.66 10.20 14.14
N VAL A 69 4.38 10.59 14.12
CA VAL A 69 3.68 10.93 12.86
C VAL A 69 4.07 12.30 12.33
N GLU A 70 4.64 13.17 13.18
CA GLU A 70 5.13 14.51 12.84
C GLU A 70 6.59 14.54 12.38
N LEU A 71 7.35 13.43 12.49
CA LEU A 71 8.69 13.34 11.92
C LEU A 71 8.64 13.72 10.43
N PRO A 72 9.50 14.63 9.92
CA PRO A 72 9.31 15.25 8.61
C PRO A 72 9.15 14.25 7.47
N GLU A 73 9.96 13.20 7.46
CA GLU A 73 9.94 12.11 6.47
C GLU A 73 8.68 11.24 6.61
N VAL A 74 8.24 10.96 7.84
CA VAL A 74 7.02 10.18 8.11
C VAL A 74 5.77 10.98 7.71
N ALA A 75 5.68 12.24 8.13
CA ALA A 75 4.60 13.15 7.75
C ALA A 75 4.55 13.37 6.23
N GLY A 76 5.71 13.50 5.58
CA GLY A 76 5.83 13.62 4.14
C GLY A 76 5.34 12.37 3.40
N ALA A 77 5.66 11.17 3.90
CA ALA A 77 5.15 9.91 3.37
C ALA A 77 3.63 9.76 3.58
N ILE A 78 3.10 10.06 4.77
CA ILE A 78 1.66 10.07 5.05
C ILE A 78 0.94 10.99 4.07
N HIS A 79 1.40 12.23 3.94
CA HIS A 79 0.80 13.19 3.02
C HIS A 79 0.84 12.72 1.58
N SER A 80 1.99 12.19 1.12
CA SER A 80 2.16 11.73 -0.25
C SER A 80 1.21 10.57 -0.60
N LEU A 81 0.98 9.68 0.37
CA LEU A 81 0.19 8.47 0.16
C LEU A 81 -1.31 8.70 0.33
N VAL A 82 -1.75 9.40 1.39
CA VAL A 82 -3.18 9.53 1.75
C VAL A 82 -3.67 10.99 1.88
N GLY A 83 -2.79 11.97 1.67
CA GLY A 83 -3.16 13.37 1.59
C GLY A 83 -3.12 14.12 2.92
N PRO A 84 -3.58 15.39 2.92
CA PRO A 84 -3.66 16.20 4.13
C PRO A 84 -4.79 15.68 5.04
N GLU A 85 -4.56 15.75 6.36
CA GLU A 85 -5.53 15.35 7.39
C GLU A 85 -6.24 14.02 7.09
N PRO A 86 -5.49 12.91 6.98
CA PRO A 86 -6.12 11.60 6.87
C PRO A 86 -6.85 11.26 8.16
N LEU A 87 -7.83 10.37 8.07
CA LEU A 87 -8.51 9.84 9.26
C LEU A 87 -7.74 8.63 9.80
N VAL A 88 -7.75 8.45 11.11
CA VAL A 88 -7.28 7.23 11.77
C VAL A 88 -8.41 6.21 11.77
N ASP A 89 -8.19 5.08 11.10
CA ASP A 89 -9.11 3.94 11.06
C ASP A 89 -9.03 3.17 12.38
N HIS A 90 -7.83 2.67 12.69
CA HIS A 90 -7.48 2.07 13.97
C HIS A 90 -5.95 2.07 14.16
N HIS A 91 -5.51 1.71 15.37
CA HIS A 91 -4.11 1.45 15.68
C HIS A 91 -3.98 0.19 16.55
N ALA A 92 -2.79 -0.40 16.59
CA ALA A 92 -2.51 -1.56 17.40
C ALA A 92 -1.03 -1.66 17.78
N VAL A 93 -0.76 -2.07 19.02
CA VAL A 93 0.56 -2.54 19.44
C VAL A 93 0.64 -4.04 19.23
N HIS A 94 1.49 -4.48 18.31
CA HIS A 94 1.73 -5.89 18.03
C HIS A 94 2.99 -6.37 18.73
N ILE A 95 2.84 -7.32 19.64
CA ILE A 95 3.94 -7.95 20.36
C ILE A 95 4.03 -9.41 19.91
N ARG A 96 5.18 -9.83 19.40
CA ARG A 96 5.51 -11.25 19.28
C ARG A 96 6.40 -11.64 20.44
N LYS A 97 5.89 -12.52 21.31
CA LYS A 97 6.65 -12.94 22.49
C LYS A 97 7.89 -13.73 22.09
N ALA A 98 8.95 -13.61 22.89
CA ALA A 98 10.13 -14.45 22.74
C ALA A 98 9.73 -15.93 22.72
N ASN A 99 10.32 -16.71 21.81
CA ASN A 99 10.06 -18.14 21.64
C ASN A 99 8.57 -18.50 21.37
N ASP A 100 7.78 -17.55 20.84
CA ASP A 100 6.40 -17.79 20.43
C ASP A 100 6.35 -18.43 19.03
N GLY A 101 5.90 -19.69 19.00
CA GLY A 101 5.85 -20.51 17.79
C GLY A 101 4.76 -20.13 16.80
N GLU A 102 3.82 -19.24 17.18
CA GLU A 102 2.68 -18.86 16.36
C GLU A 102 3.06 -17.86 15.26
N ALA A 103 2.58 -18.10 14.04
CA ALA A 103 2.66 -17.17 12.91
C ALA A 103 1.25 -16.79 12.46
N GLN A 104 1.09 -15.57 11.94
CA GLN A 104 -0.13 -15.21 11.24
C GLN A 104 -0.12 -15.84 9.84
N ASP A 105 -1.27 -16.36 9.45
CA ASP A 105 -1.55 -16.68 8.06
C ASP A 105 -1.44 -15.43 7.19
N LEU A 106 -1.12 -15.63 5.91
CA LEU A 106 -1.16 -14.56 4.92
C LEU A 106 -2.59 -14.03 4.79
N HIS A 107 -2.72 -12.71 4.89
CA HIS A 107 -3.97 -11.99 4.70
C HIS A 107 -3.70 -10.64 4.04
N GLY A 108 -4.71 -10.09 3.38
CA GLY A 108 -4.79 -8.67 3.06
C GLY A 108 -5.78 -8.03 4.04
N ASP A 109 -5.47 -6.83 4.51
CA ASP A 109 -6.40 -6.09 5.36
C ASP A 109 -7.50 -5.45 4.51
N ALA A 110 -8.66 -5.24 5.11
CA ALA A 110 -9.75 -4.46 4.54
C ALA A 110 -10.19 -4.85 3.13
N ILE A 111 -10.33 -6.15 2.86
CA ILE A 111 -10.79 -6.70 1.57
C ILE A 111 -12.16 -6.18 1.10
N ILE A 112 -12.92 -5.54 1.99
CA ILE A 112 -14.19 -4.88 1.67
C ILE A 112 -13.99 -3.58 0.89
N ASP A 113 -12.77 -3.02 0.89
CA ASP A 113 -12.42 -1.88 0.08
C ASP A 113 -12.24 -2.31 -1.38
N VAL A 114 -13.22 -1.94 -2.19
CA VAL A 114 -13.26 -2.27 -3.63
C VAL A 114 -12.89 -1.08 -4.51
N ARG A 115 -12.46 0.04 -3.93
CA ARG A 115 -12.11 1.26 -4.66
C ARG A 115 -10.92 0.98 -5.59
N PRO A 116 -11.05 1.21 -6.91
CA PRO A 116 -9.95 1.00 -7.85
C PRO A 116 -9.00 2.22 -7.96
N ASP A 117 -9.41 3.36 -7.40
CA ASP A 117 -8.81 4.69 -7.60
C ASP A 117 -8.44 5.41 -6.29
N ALA A 118 -8.54 4.69 -5.16
CA ALA A 118 -8.17 5.17 -3.85
C ALA A 118 -7.70 3.99 -2.98
N PHE A 119 -6.91 4.27 -1.96
CA PHE A 119 -6.44 3.26 -1.03
C PHE A 119 -6.13 3.83 0.35
N ASP A 120 -6.25 2.97 1.34
CA ASP A 120 -5.73 3.21 2.68
C ASP A 120 -4.30 2.67 2.82
N VAL A 121 -3.54 3.24 3.75
CA VAL A 121 -2.18 2.78 4.08
C VAL A 121 -2.03 2.49 5.56
N GLN A 122 -1.12 1.57 5.86
CA GLN A 122 -0.79 1.13 7.20
C GLN A 122 0.67 1.48 7.48
N LEU A 123 0.90 2.31 8.48
CA LEU A 123 2.23 2.56 9.02
C LEU A 123 2.55 1.47 10.02
N MET A 124 3.70 0.81 9.86
CA MET A 124 4.28 -0.13 10.81
C MET A 124 5.64 0.40 11.28
N TYR A 125 5.74 0.75 12.56
CA TYR A 125 6.94 1.27 13.19
C TYR A 125 7.61 0.19 14.05
N TYR A 126 8.91 -0.01 13.85
CA TYR A 126 9.74 -0.98 14.56
C TYR A 126 10.75 -0.26 15.46
N PRO A 127 10.53 -0.21 16.78
CA PRO A 127 11.37 0.53 17.72
C PRO A 127 12.70 -0.16 18.06
N GLN A 128 12.94 -1.35 17.53
CA GLN A 128 14.11 -2.18 17.83
C GLN A 128 14.59 -2.86 16.56
N ASP A 129 15.85 -3.30 16.56
CA ASP A 129 16.35 -4.18 15.51
C ASP A 129 15.43 -5.41 15.41
N VAL A 130 15.11 -5.77 14.18
CA VAL A 130 14.36 -6.98 13.87
C VAL A 130 15.28 -7.88 13.07
N THR A 131 15.74 -8.97 13.69
CA THR A 131 16.48 -10.02 12.99
C THR A 131 15.51 -10.98 12.30
N LEU A 132 16.04 -11.92 11.51
CA LEU A 132 15.25 -12.92 10.80
C LEU A 132 14.46 -13.81 11.78
N GLU A 133 15.04 -14.09 12.94
CA GLU A 133 14.51 -14.96 14.00
C GLU A 133 13.42 -14.26 14.82
N MET A 134 13.38 -12.92 14.82
CA MET A 134 12.45 -12.12 15.63
C MET A 134 11.03 -12.04 15.05
N GLY A 135 10.76 -12.77 13.97
CA GLY A 135 9.43 -12.86 13.41
C GLY A 135 8.95 -11.57 12.76
N GLY A 136 9.80 -10.89 12.00
CA GLY A 136 9.42 -9.71 11.22
C GLY A 136 8.21 -9.93 10.31
N THR A 137 7.59 -8.85 9.84
CA THR A 137 6.44 -8.94 8.93
C THR A 137 6.87 -9.61 7.63
N LEU A 138 6.18 -10.68 7.26
CA LEU A 138 6.27 -11.25 5.92
C LEU A 138 5.36 -10.47 4.98
N SER A 139 5.83 -10.16 3.78
CA SER A 139 5.05 -9.50 2.74
C SER A 139 5.25 -10.17 1.39
N VAL A 140 4.20 -10.16 0.57
CA VAL A 140 4.22 -10.62 -0.83
C VAL A 140 4.17 -9.39 -1.74
N PRO A 141 5.31 -8.91 -2.28
CA PRO A 141 5.32 -7.72 -3.12
C PRO A 141 4.41 -7.86 -4.35
N GLY A 142 3.69 -6.79 -4.68
CA GLY A 142 2.81 -6.72 -5.85
C GLY A 142 1.50 -7.51 -5.72
N SER A 143 1.13 -7.96 -4.52
CA SER A 143 -0.12 -8.69 -4.27
C SER A 143 -1.33 -7.80 -4.02
N HIS A 144 -1.10 -6.53 -3.65
CA HIS A 144 -2.09 -5.63 -3.09
C HIS A 144 -3.25 -5.21 -4.02
N LEU A 145 -3.08 -5.35 -5.34
CA LEU A 145 -4.12 -5.08 -6.32
C LEU A 145 -4.92 -6.33 -6.70
N ARG A 146 -4.53 -7.49 -6.17
CA ARG A 146 -5.22 -8.75 -6.40
C ARG A 146 -6.34 -8.90 -5.38
N ARG A 147 -7.56 -9.03 -5.88
CA ARG A 147 -8.73 -9.29 -5.04
C ARG A 147 -8.76 -10.76 -4.66
N THR A 148 -8.63 -11.05 -3.37
CA THR A 148 -8.81 -12.37 -2.79
C THR A 148 -9.74 -12.30 -1.59
N ASN A 149 -10.35 -13.43 -1.22
CA ASN A 149 -11.06 -13.54 0.04
C ASN A 149 -10.01 -13.59 1.17
N GLU A 150 -10.05 -12.59 2.06
CA GLU A 150 -9.15 -12.31 3.20
C GLU A 150 -8.22 -13.49 3.59
N THR A 151 -8.67 -14.33 4.51
CA THR A 151 -7.88 -15.44 5.10
C THR A 151 -7.77 -16.66 4.18
N ASP A 152 -8.56 -16.76 3.10
CA ASP A 152 -8.35 -17.83 2.10
C ASP A 152 -6.97 -17.69 1.44
N THR A 153 -6.42 -16.47 1.42
CA THR A 153 -5.04 -16.19 1.00
C THR A 153 -4.01 -16.98 1.83
N GLY A 154 -4.34 -17.31 3.09
CA GLY A 154 -3.52 -18.11 3.99
C GLY A 154 -3.22 -19.52 3.49
N ARG A 155 -3.97 -20.02 2.49
CA ARG A 155 -3.67 -21.31 1.85
C ARG A 155 -2.46 -21.25 0.93
N TYR A 156 -2.11 -20.06 0.43
CA TYR A 156 -0.89 -19.87 -0.35
C TYR A 156 0.30 -19.83 0.60
N GLN A 157 1.20 -20.79 0.45
CA GLN A 157 2.40 -20.93 1.26
C GLN A 157 3.62 -20.98 0.34
N ASN A 158 4.79 -20.59 0.86
CA ASN A 158 6.07 -20.67 0.14
C ASN A 158 6.08 -19.96 -1.23
N LEU A 159 5.43 -18.79 -1.34
CA LEU A 159 5.45 -18.01 -2.59
C LEU A 159 6.85 -17.45 -2.83
N LEU A 160 7.35 -17.61 -4.06
CA LEU A 160 8.68 -17.15 -4.45
C LEU A 160 8.75 -15.61 -4.44
N GLY A 161 9.80 -15.04 -3.85
CA GLY A 161 9.95 -13.59 -3.75
C GLY A 161 9.19 -12.96 -2.58
N GLN A 162 8.63 -13.76 -1.67
CA GLN A 162 8.23 -13.27 -0.34
C GLN A 162 9.41 -12.63 0.38
N THR A 163 9.14 -11.53 1.07
CA THR A 163 10.13 -10.85 1.92
C THR A 163 9.77 -11.05 3.37
N ARG A 164 10.78 -11.22 4.23
CA ARG A 164 10.63 -11.17 5.69
C ARG A 164 11.39 -9.96 6.17
N LEU A 165 10.70 -9.06 6.86
CA LEU A 165 11.32 -7.81 7.29
C LEU A 165 12.45 -8.08 8.28
N VAL A 166 13.66 -7.70 7.87
CA VAL A 166 14.85 -7.55 8.72
C VAL A 166 15.27 -6.09 8.58
N CYS A 167 15.38 -5.39 9.70
CA CYS A 167 15.57 -3.95 9.70
C CYS A 167 16.22 -3.45 11.00
N PRO A 168 16.94 -2.32 10.94
CA PRO A 168 17.40 -1.63 12.14
C PRO A 168 16.24 -1.02 12.94
N ALA A 169 16.48 -0.73 14.20
CA ALA A 169 15.61 0.09 15.04
C ALA A 169 15.28 1.41 14.35
N GLY A 170 14.07 1.91 14.58
CA GLY A 170 13.61 3.15 13.99
C GLY A 170 13.03 3.02 12.59
N THR A 171 12.91 1.81 12.07
CA THR A 171 12.36 1.57 10.73
C THR A 171 10.84 1.79 10.71
N VAL A 172 10.37 2.50 9.68
CA VAL A 172 8.95 2.67 9.39
C VAL A 172 8.65 2.08 8.01
N VAL A 173 7.61 1.24 7.94
CA VAL A 173 7.13 0.64 6.69
C VAL A 173 5.68 1.04 6.49
N PHE A 174 5.38 1.68 5.35
CA PHE A 174 4.03 1.88 4.86
C PHE A 174 3.61 0.71 3.99
N LEU A 175 2.44 0.15 4.25
CA LEU A 175 1.84 -0.94 3.48
C LEU A 175 0.49 -0.49 2.91
N HIS A 176 0.23 -0.78 1.64
CA HIS A 176 -1.12 -0.72 1.08
C HIS A 176 -2.00 -1.73 1.84
N HIS A 177 -3.22 -1.35 2.23
CA HIS A 177 -4.09 -2.22 3.05
C HIS A 177 -4.29 -3.63 2.43
N GLY A 178 -4.48 -3.72 1.12
CA GLY A 178 -4.65 -4.99 0.41
C GLY A 178 -3.39 -5.87 0.26
N ILE A 179 -2.19 -5.42 0.65
CA ILE A 179 -0.97 -6.24 0.48
C ILE A 179 -1.07 -7.52 1.31
N TRP A 180 -0.73 -8.66 0.72
CA TRP A 180 -0.69 -9.91 1.46
C TRP A 180 0.52 -9.90 2.39
N HIS A 181 0.24 -10.02 3.69
CA HIS A 181 1.24 -9.97 4.72
C HIS A 181 0.86 -10.84 5.92
N GLY A 182 1.79 -11.01 6.85
CA GLY A 182 1.55 -11.71 8.11
C GLY A 182 2.78 -11.68 9.02
N GLY A 183 2.57 -11.53 10.33
CA GLY A 183 3.65 -11.64 11.31
C GLY A 183 4.19 -13.06 11.39
N ARG A 184 5.51 -13.23 11.33
CA ARG A 184 6.16 -14.54 11.49
C ARG A 184 6.37 -14.88 12.96
N ARG A 185 6.58 -16.17 13.22
CA ARG A 185 6.96 -16.71 14.53
C ARG A 185 8.24 -16.03 15.03
N ASN A 186 8.34 -15.86 16.34
CA ASN A 186 9.52 -15.29 16.97
C ASN A 186 10.30 -16.41 17.64
N ASP A 187 11.36 -16.87 16.98
CA ASP A 187 12.27 -17.92 17.45
C ASP A 187 13.43 -17.34 18.29
N SER A 188 13.40 -16.05 18.63
CA SER A 188 14.42 -15.38 19.43
C SER A 188 14.04 -15.29 20.91
N ASP A 189 15.01 -14.92 21.75
CA ASP A 189 14.83 -14.70 23.19
C ASP A 189 14.32 -13.30 23.56
N ILE A 190 13.91 -12.49 22.57
CA ILE A 190 13.51 -11.09 22.77
C ILE A 190 12.09 -10.86 22.24
N ASP A 191 11.22 -10.24 23.04
CA ASP A 191 9.91 -9.77 22.59
C ASP A 191 10.07 -8.75 21.44
N ARG A 192 9.36 -8.97 20.32
CA ARG A 192 9.37 -8.06 19.17
C ARG A 192 8.14 -7.16 19.19
N TYR A 193 8.37 -5.85 19.33
CA TYR A 193 7.35 -4.83 19.29
C TYR A 193 7.22 -4.25 17.87
N MET A 194 5.99 -3.95 17.46
CA MET A 194 5.67 -3.15 16.28
C MET A 194 4.42 -2.34 16.57
N PHE A 195 4.44 -1.05 16.25
CA PHE A 195 3.27 -0.19 16.37
C PHE A 195 2.67 0.07 15.00
N LYS A 196 1.36 -0.20 14.87
CA LYS A 196 0.60 -0.08 13.63
C LYS A 196 -0.41 1.05 13.73
N ILE A 197 -0.50 1.89 12.71
CA ILE A 197 -1.60 2.85 12.51
C ILE A 197 -2.11 2.71 11.09
N ARG A 198 -3.44 2.66 10.89
CA ARG A 198 -4.06 2.68 9.58
C ARG A 198 -4.73 4.03 9.31
N PHE A 199 -4.49 4.55 8.11
CA PHE A 199 -4.97 5.85 7.67
C PHE A 199 -5.92 5.72 6.47
N ASN A 200 -7.05 6.44 6.50
CA ASN A 200 -7.92 6.61 5.35
C ASN A 200 -7.74 8.02 4.73
N PRO A 201 -7.73 8.14 3.39
CA PRO A 201 -7.65 9.43 2.72
C PRO A 201 -8.96 10.22 2.85
N THR A 202 -8.86 11.54 3.01
CA THR A 202 -10.02 12.47 3.04
C THR A 202 -10.19 13.25 1.74
N VAL A 203 -9.22 13.13 0.82
CA VAL A 203 -9.22 13.78 -0.50
C VAL A 203 -8.96 12.75 -1.59
N ARG A 204 -9.22 13.12 -2.85
CA ARG A 204 -8.76 12.32 -3.99
C ARG A 204 -7.23 12.28 -3.96
N GLN A 205 -6.66 11.08 -4.06
CA GLN A 205 -5.20 10.87 -4.01
C GLN A 205 -4.51 11.24 -5.32
N VAL A 206 -4.73 12.47 -5.81
CA VAL A 206 -4.20 12.94 -7.09
C VAL A 206 -3.01 13.87 -6.85
N ARG A 207 -1.82 13.48 -7.33
CA ARG A 207 -0.61 14.32 -7.32
C ARG A 207 -0.23 14.90 -5.95
N LEU A 208 -0.34 14.09 -4.90
CA LEU A 208 -0.07 14.50 -3.51
C LEU A 208 1.42 14.47 -3.12
N TRP A 209 2.31 14.14 -4.07
CA TRP A 209 3.74 13.93 -3.83
C TRP A 209 4.59 14.90 -4.67
N ASN A 210 5.92 14.82 -4.58
CA ASN A 210 6.81 15.63 -5.40
C ASN A 210 6.82 15.14 -6.86
N LEU A 211 6.36 15.99 -7.78
CA LEU A 211 6.23 15.68 -9.22
C LEU A 211 7.46 16.02 -10.08
N ASP A 212 8.59 16.43 -9.48
CA ASP A 212 9.78 16.89 -10.25
C ASP A 212 10.30 15.83 -11.24
N ASP A 213 10.08 14.55 -10.93
CA ASP A 213 10.52 13.37 -11.68
C ASP A 213 9.33 12.57 -12.28
N LEU A 214 8.15 13.18 -12.44
CA LEU A 214 6.93 12.47 -12.86
C LEU A 214 7.06 11.68 -14.16
N TYR A 215 7.87 12.19 -15.09
CA TYR A 215 8.10 11.60 -16.41
C TYR A 215 9.50 10.99 -16.56
N ASP A 216 10.19 10.73 -15.44
CA ASP A 216 11.45 10.00 -15.45
C ASP A 216 11.24 8.57 -15.96
N GLU A 217 12.18 8.04 -16.74
CA GLU A 217 12.09 6.67 -17.28
C GLU A 217 11.99 5.62 -16.17
N GLU A 218 12.54 5.89 -15.00
CA GLU A 218 12.48 4.99 -13.85
C GLU A 218 11.05 4.80 -13.35
N VAL A 219 10.15 5.81 -13.50
CA VAL A 219 8.73 5.65 -13.20
C VAL A 219 8.12 4.52 -14.03
N ALA A 220 8.40 4.49 -15.33
CA ALA A 220 7.92 3.42 -16.20
C ALA A 220 8.54 2.06 -15.84
N ARG A 221 9.83 2.03 -15.47
CA ARG A 221 10.50 0.79 -15.02
C ARG A 221 9.91 0.22 -13.73
N GLU A 222 9.61 1.06 -12.75
CA GLU A 222 8.94 0.66 -11.51
C GLU A 222 7.56 0.05 -11.79
N LEU A 223 6.76 0.72 -12.63
CA LEU A 223 5.41 0.24 -12.99
C LEU A 223 5.44 -1.06 -13.82
N ASP A 224 6.51 -1.32 -14.58
CA ASP A 224 6.66 -2.53 -15.39
C ASP A 224 7.26 -3.73 -14.65
N GLN A 225 7.62 -3.60 -13.37
CA GLN A 225 8.19 -4.69 -12.57
C GLN A 225 7.36 -5.98 -12.61
N THR A 226 7.99 -7.13 -12.51
CA THR A 226 7.33 -8.43 -12.30
C THR A 226 7.87 -9.08 -11.04
N PHE A 227 7.01 -9.83 -10.35
CA PHE A 227 7.40 -10.53 -9.13
C PHE A 227 7.48 -12.05 -9.37
N PRO A 228 8.42 -12.77 -8.74
CA PRO A 228 8.66 -14.18 -9.04
C PRO A 228 7.48 -15.13 -8.77
N TRP A 229 6.55 -14.76 -7.90
CA TRP A 229 5.35 -15.55 -7.61
C TRP A 229 4.24 -15.36 -8.65
N TYR A 230 4.40 -14.44 -9.60
CA TYR A 230 3.44 -14.27 -10.68
C TYR A 230 3.45 -15.47 -11.62
N GLU A 231 2.27 -16.00 -11.92
CA GLU A 231 2.08 -16.76 -13.15
C GLU A 231 2.17 -15.79 -14.34
N ASN A 232 2.78 -16.23 -15.45
CA ASN A 232 3.15 -15.38 -16.59
C ASN A 232 1.98 -14.58 -17.19
N ALA A 233 0.80 -15.19 -17.37
CA ALA A 233 -0.37 -14.48 -17.86
C ALA A 233 -0.93 -13.52 -16.80
N THR A 234 -0.92 -13.93 -15.53
CA THR A 234 -1.47 -13.12 -14.45
C THR A 234 -0.62 -11.89 -14.15
N GLY A 235 0.71 -11.96 -14.30
CA GLY A 235 1.59 -10.80 -14.14
C GLY A 235 1.22 -9.62 -15.07
N ARG A 236 0.58 -9.89 -16.22
CA ARG A 236 0.05 -8.86 -17.13
C ARG A 236 -1.19 -8.15 -16.56
N LEU A 237 -2.06 -8.87 -15.84
CA LEU A 237 -3.20 -8.26 -15.15
C LEU A 237 -2.72 -7.32 -14.02
N GLU A 238 -1.65 -7.70 -13.31
CA GLU A 238 -1.06 -6.85 -12.29
C GLU A 238 -0.43 -5.58 -12.87
N LYS A 239 0.20 -5.66 -14.06
CA LYS A 239 0.64 -4.47 -14.81
C LYS A 239 -0.55 -3.57 -15.19
N TYR A 240 -1.61 -4.14 -15.75
CA TYR A 240 -2.84 -3.38 -16.08
C TYR A 240 -3.42 -2.65 -14.86
N ASN A 241 -3.56 -3.34 -13.72
CA ASN A 241 -4.10 -2.74 -12.50
C ASN A 241 -3.20 -1.63 -11.96
N ARG A 242 -1.87 -1.79 -12.02
CA ARG A 242 -0.91 -0.75 -11.62
C ARG A 242 -1.00 0.48 -12.49
N ILE A 243 -1.08 0.32 -13.82
CA ILE A 243 -1.26 1.46 -14.72
C ILE A 243 -2.60 2.14 -14.45
N LYS A 244 -3.69 1.39 -14.20
CA LYS A 244 -4.97 1.99 -13.81
C LYS A 244 -4.88 2.81 -12.52
N LEU A 245 -4.22 2.30 -11.49
CA LEU A 245 -3.99 3.04 -10.26
C LEU A 245 -3.12 4.27 -10.52
N TRP A 246 -2.03 4.14 -11.28
CA TRP A 246 -1.15 5.25 -11.63
C TRP A 246 -1.88 6.36 -12.41
N GLN A 247 -2.73 6.01 -13.37
CA GLN A 247 -3.60 6.96 -14.08
C GLN A 247 -4.52 7.72 -13.11
N ALA A 248 -5.10 7.02 -12.13
CA ALA A 248 -5.92 7.65 -11.09
C ALA A 248 -5.10 8.60 -10.21
N LEU A 249 -3.91 8.19 -9.77
CA LEU A 249 -3.04 9.00 -8.91
C LEU A 249 -2.43 10.20 -9.63
N THR A 250 -2.16 10.10 -10.91
CA THR A 250 -1.61 11.21 -11.71
C THR A 250 -2.71 12.10 -12.30
N GLY A 251 -3.95 11.63 -12.35
CA GLY A 251 -5.04 12.28 -13.07
C GLY A 251 -4.81 12.35 -14.59
N ASP A 252 -3.89 11.53 -15.11
CA ASP A 252 -3.59 11.40 -16.55
C ASP A 252 -4.06 10.03 -17.01
N ASP A 253 -5.24 9.97 -17.64
CA ASP A 253 -5.84 8.73 -18.14
C ASP A 253 -5.18 8.21 -19.44
N THR A 254 -4.24 8.98 -19.99
CA THR A 254 -3.48 8.64 -21.20
C THR A 254 -2.11 8.02 -20.91
N TYR A 255 -1.61 8.14 -19.67
CA TYR A 255 -0.33 7.53 -19.28
C TYR A 255 -0.41 6.01 -19.36
N ASP A 256 0.37 5.42 -20.27
CA ASP A 256 0.42 3.97 -20.48
C ASP A 256 1.67 3.58 -21.32
N PRO A 257 2.85 3.45 -20.68
CA PRO A 257 4.13 3.34 -21.39
C PRO A 257 4.25 2.09 -22.28
N GLU A 258 3.51 1.02 -21.96
CA GLU A 258 3.58 -0.29 -22.63
C GLU A 258 2.22 -0.72 -23.21
N TYR A 259 1.31 0.23 -23.41
CA TYR A 259 -0.03 0.02 -23.99
C TYR A 259 -0.89 -1.02 -23.25
N TRP A 260 -0.71 -1.20 -21.93
CA TRP A 260 -1.45 -2.16 -21.12
C TRP A 260 -2.95 -1.83 -21.06
N VAL A 261 -3.28 -0.55 -20.84
CA VAL A 261 -4.65 -0.04 -20.71
C VAL A 261 -5.20 0.40 -22.07
N THR A 262 -4.38 1.07 -22.87
CA THR A 262 -4.71 1.62 -24.19
C THR A 262 -5.29 0.55 -25.11
N ARG A 263 -4.68 -0.65 -25.14
CA ARG A 263 -5.12 -1.74 -26.03
C ARG A 263 -6.53 -2.28 -25.73
N VAL A 264 -7.00 -2.16 -24.49
CA VAL A 264 -8.31 -2.67 -24.04
C VAL A 264 -9.35 -1.56 -23.83
N SER A 265 -8.94 -0.29 -23.94
CA SER A 265 -9.82 0.86 -23.69
C SER A 265 -10.71 1.22 -24.89
N ASN A 266 -10.46 0.62 -26.07
CA ASN A 266 -11.36 0.74 -27.21
C ASN A 266 -12.78 0.28 -26.84
N ARG A 267 -13.78 1.12 -27.11
CA ARG A 267 -15.21 0.80 -26.95
C ARG A 267 -15.84 0.73 -28.35
N PRO A 268 -15.94 -0.47 -28.95
CA PRO A 268 -16.52 -0.61 -30.29
C PRO A 268 -17.98 -0.13 -30.29
N GLN A 269 -18.27 0.95 -31.01
CA GLN A 269 -19.64 1.40 -31.22
C GLN A 269 -20.18 0.74 -32.50
N ARG A 270 -21.21 -0.12 -32.36
CA ARG A 270 -21.91 -0.70 -33.50
C ARG A 270 -22.70 0.40 -34.21
N VAL A 271 -22.26 0.82 -35.39
CA VAL A 271 -23.11 1.56 -36.33
C VAL A 271 -24.04 0.53 -36.99
N VAL A 272 -25.32 0.55 -36.64
CA VAL A 272 -26.33 -0.25 -37.36
C VAL A 272 -26.59 0.45 -38.69
N ALA A 273 -25.85 0.07 -39.73
CA ALA A 273 -26.25 0.41 -41.09
C ALA A 273 -27.66 -0.14 -41.32
N GLN A 274 -28.58 0.69 -41.83
CA GLN A 274 -29.90 0.20 -42.24
C GLN A 274 -29.69 -0.96 -43.21
N ARG A 275 -30.39 -2.07 -42.97
CA ARG A 275 -30.31 -3.28 -43.79
C ARG A 275 -30.63 -2.88 -45.24
N SER A 276 -29.66 -2.98 -46.14
CA SER A 276 -29.92 -2.89 -47.58
C SER A 276 -30.85 -4.04 -47.95
N GLN A 277 -32.15 -3.79 -48.05
CA GLN A 277 -33.05 -4.76 -48.65
C GLN A 277 -32.76 -4.78 -50.15
N ASN A 278 -32.56 -5.98 -50.71
CA ASN A 278 -32.40 -6.16 -52.15
C ASN A 278 -33.60 -5.49 -52.85
N PRO A 279 -33.41 -4.42 -53.65
CA PRO A 279 -34.51 -3.72 -54.30
C PRO A 279 -35.24 -4.59 -55.33
N HIS A 280 -34.71 -5.78 -55.63
CA HIS A 280 -35.28 -6.77 -56.56
C HIS A 280 -35.92 -7.98 -55.88
N ALA A 281 -36.05 -8.01 -54.54
CA ALA A 281 -36.80 -9.08 -53.88
C ALA A 281 -38.28 -9.00 -54.29
N LYS A 282 -38.79 -10.03 -54.99
CA LYS A 282 -40.21 -10.11 -55.38
C LYS A 282 -41.07 -10.09 -54.12
N LYS A 283 -41.96 -9.10 -54.02
CA LYS A 283 -42.98 -9.06 -52.99
C LYS A 283 -43.98 -10.19 -53.28
N GLU A 284 -44.03 -11.22 -52.45
CA GLU A 284 -45.18 -12.11 -52.42
C GLU A 284 -46.36 -11.29 -51.89
N ILE A 285 -47.35 -11.11 -52.75
CA ILE A 285 -48.63 -10.50 -52.40
C ILE A 285 -49.48 -11.64 -51.84
N ALA A 286 -50.01 -11.41 -50.64
CA ALA A 286 -50.84 -12.36 -49.88
C ALA A 286 -52.07 -12.84 -50.65
#